data_AF-A0ABD1E8I6-F1
#
_entry.id   AF-A0ABD1E8I6-F1
#
_cell.length_a   1.000
_cell.length_b   1.000
_cell.length_c   1.000
_cell.angle_alpha   90.00
_cell.angle_beta   90.00
_cell.angle_gamma   90.00
#
_symmetry.space_group_name_H-M   'P 1'
#
loop_
_entity.id
_entity.type
_entity.pdbx_description
1 polymer ?
#
loop_
_entity_poly.entity_id
_entity_poly.type
_entity_poly.pdbx_seq_one_letter_code
_entity_poly.pdbx_strand_id
1 'polypeptide(L)'
;MPLKMTLKFNRLAALSQDTKVIAEALEKSVDKLVEVNENKTKIRRNPNKPLYRNSLQRIKSQQNRSAYAKGFLLDFQLNDIINFTDQYDLVDSVIRHIKKKKQI
;
A
#
# COMPACT_ATOMS: atom_id res chain seq x y z
N MET A 1 0.40 17.20 -0.35
CA MET A 1 0.00 16.88 1.05
C MET A 1 1.17 17.14 1.99
N PRO A 2 0.96 17.73 3.18
CA PRO A 2 2.03 17.90 4.18
C PRO A 2 2.54 16.55 4.70
N LEU A 3 3.86 16.41 4.87
CA LEU A 3 4.49 15.17 5.32
C LEU A 3 4.10 14.83 6.76
N LYS A 4 3.86 15.82 7.62
CA LYS A 4 3.33 15.60 8.99
C LYS A 4 2.00 14.83 9.01
N MET A 5 1.19 14.93 7.96
CA MET A 5 -0.09 14.20 7.88
C MET A 5 0.11 12.71 7.61
N THR A 6 1.24 12.31 7.02
CA THR A 6 1.50 10.88 6.77
C THR A 6 1.71 10.10 8.06
N LEU A 7 2.14 10.77 9.13
CA LEU A 7 2.29 10.16 10.46
C LEU A 7 0.96 9.74 11.09
N LYS A 8 -0.18 10.21 10.57
CA LYS A 8 -1.51 9.72 10.99
C LYS A 8 -1.85 8.36 10.37
N PHE A 9 -1.07 7.86 9.41
CA PHE A 9 -1.28 6.53 8.84
C PHE A 9 -0.63 5.48 9.74
N ASN A 10 -1.46 4.68 10.42
CA ASN A 10 -1.01 3.71 11.43
C ASN A 10 0.13 2.79 10.96
N ARG A 11 0.06 2.25 9.73
CA ARG A 11 1.11 1.35 9.21
C ARG A 11 2.41 2.07 8.91
N LEU A 12 2.35 3.32 8.43
CA LEU A 12 3.55 4.11 8.17
C LEU A 12 4.20 4.56 9.49
N ALA A 13 3.38 5.01 10.44
CA ALA A 13 3.83 5.44 11.77
C ALA A 13 4.46 4.29 12.58
N ALA A 14 4.05 3.05 12.33
CA ALA A 14 4.68 1.86 12.91
C ALA A 14 6.07 1.58 12.33
N LEU A 15 6.37 2.03 11.11
CA LEU A 15 7.68 1.86 10.46
C LEU A 15 8.64 2.99 10.83
N SER A 16 8.20 4.25 10.79
CA SER A 16 9.01 5.40 11.17
C SER A 16 8.14 6.60 11.56
N GLN A 17 8.61 7.36 12.54
CA GLN A 17 7.98 8.62 12.98
C GLN A 17 8.76 9.86 12.54
N ASP A 18 9.96 9.71 11.97
CA ASP A 18 10.79 10.82 11.53
C ASP A 18 10.47 11.20 10.08
N THR A 19 10.08 12.46 9.88
CA THR A 19 9.76 13.03 8.57
C THR A 19 10.97 13.10 7.65
N LYS A 20 12.19 13.24 8.19
CA LYS A 20 13.43 13.27 7.39
C LYS A 20 13.70 11.91 6.76
N VAL A 21 13.63 10.85 7.57
CA VAL A 21 13.82 9.47 7.11
C VAL A 21 12.80 9.10 6.04
N ILE A 22 11.54 9.50 6.23
CA ILE A 22 10.48 9.26 5.23
C ILE A 22 10.77 10.02 3.93
N ALA A 23 11.20 11.28 3.99
CA ALA A 23 11.52 12.06 2.80
C ALA A 23 12.72 11.48 2.03
N GLU A 24 13.78 11.08 2.73
CA GLU A 24 14.96 10.44 2.13
C GLU A 24 14.65 9.08 1.50
N ALA A 25 13.80 8.27 2.14
CA ALA A 25 13.35 7.00 1.59
C ALA A 25 12.54 7.20 0.30
N LEU A 26 11.70 8.24 0.23
CA LEU A 26 10.94 8.58 -0.97
C LEU A 26 11.84 9.07 -2.11
N GLU A 27 12.88 9.84 -1.83
CA GLU A 27 13.86 10.30 -2.83
C GLU A 27 14.66 9.14 -3.46
N LYS A 28 14.96 8.11 -2.68
CA LYS A 28 15.67 6.90 -3.13
C LYS A 28 14.78 5.91 -3.88
N SER A 29 13.47 6.15 -3.96
CA SER A 29 12.52 5.23 -4.59
C SER A 29 12.76 5.12 -6.10
N VAL A 30 12.98 3.90 -6.59
CA VAL A 30 13.20 3.59 -8.02
C VAL A 30 11.99 3.96 -8.87
N ASP A 31 10.79 3.74 -8.33
CA ASP A 31 9.56 3.86 -9.08
C ASP A 31 9.07 5.32 -9.20
N LYS A 32 9.64 6.26 -8.43
CA LYS A 32 9.38 7.71 -8.50
C LYS A 32 7.89 8.10 -8.63
N LEU A 33 7.00 7.32 -8.01
CA LEU A 33 5.55 7.54 -8.05
C LEU A 33 5.13 8.75 -7.22
N VAL A 34 5.88 9.03 -6.15
CA VAL A 34 5.67 10.15 -5.24
C VAL A 34 6.86 11.09 -5.34
N GLU A 35 6.58 12.38 -5.51
CA GLU A 35 7.57 13.45 -5.49
C GLU A 35 7.57 14.15 -4.13
N VAL A 36 8.76 14.48 -3.67
CA VAL A 36 9.01 15.31 -2.49
C VAL A 36 9.33 16.72 -2.95
N ASN A 37 8.78 17.73 -2.28
CA ASN A 37 9.11 19.13 -2.56
C ASN A 37 10.56 19.46 -2.13
N GLU A 38 11.17 20.49 -2.70
CA GLU A 38 12.55 20.93 -2.41
C GLU A 38 12.81 21.08 -0.90
N ASN A 39 11.84 21.65 -0.18
CA ASN A 39 11.94 21.86 1.27
C ASN A 39 11.68 20.59 2.12
N LYS A 40 11.47 19.42 1.49
CA LYS A 40 11.15 18.13 2.15
C LYS A 40 9.95 18.14 3.10
N THR A 41 9.05 19.12 2.97
CA THR A 41 7.88 19.30 3.86
C THR A 41 6.58 18.78 3.30
N LYS A 42 6.50 18.58 1.98
CA LYS A 42 5.28 18.21 1.26
C LYS A 42 5.59 17.12 0.25
N ILE A 43 4.63 16.22 0.07
CA ILE A 43 4.67 15.15 -0.92
C ILE A 43 3.46 15.22 -1.85
N ARG A 44 3.60 14.76 -3.09
CA ARG A 44 2.50 14.61 -4.06
C ARG A 44 2.76 13.41 -4.98
N ARG A 45 1.71 12.88 -5.61
CA ARG A 45 1.87 11.91 -6.69
C ARG A 45 2.49 12.62 -7.91
N ASN A 46 3.41 11.94 -8.59
CA ASN A 46 4.06 12.44 -9.78
C ASN A 46 3.02 12.73 -10.90
N PRO A 47 2.93 13.96 -11.42
CA PRO A 47 1.97 14.32 -12.46
C PRO A 47 2.22 13.58 -13.78
N ASN A 48 3.46 13.15 -14.05
CA ASN A 48 3.81 12.37 -15.25
C ASN A 48 3.33 10.92 -15.18
N LYS A 49 2.92 10.43 -13.99
CA LYS A 49 2.32 9.11 -13.78
C LYS A 49 0.84 9.24 -13.38
N PRO A 50 -0.04 9.68 -14.30
CA PRO A 50 -1.45 9.87 -14.00
C PRO A 50 -2.11 8.56 -13.59
N LEU A 51 -3.26 8.67 -12.93
CA LEU A 51 -4.08 7.50 -12.63
C LEU A 51 -4.58 6.88 -13.94
N TYR A 52 -4.57 5.55 -13.99
CA TYR A 52 -5.14 4.83 -15.13
C TYR A 52 -6.63 5.13 -15.27
N ARG A 53 -7.12 5.23 -16.51
CA ARG A 53 -8.54 5.37 -16.80
C ARG A 53 -9.30 4.15 -16.30
N ASN A 54 -10.48 4.36 -15.73
CA ASN A 54 -11.41 3.29 -15.36
C ASN A 54 -12.11 2.77 -16.62
N SER A 55 -11.46 1.84 -17.33
CA SER A 55 -12.03 1.14 -18.48
C SER A 55 -12.50 -0.27 -18.08
N LEU A 56 -13.50 -0.81 -18.78
CA LEU A 56 -14.00 -2.17 -18.57
C LEU A 56 -12.90 -3.22 -18.82
N GLN A 57 -12.04 -3.02 -19.81
CA GLN A 57 -10.92 -3.92 -20.10
C GLN A 57 -9.95 -4.02 -18.92
N ARG A 58 -9.65 -2.89 -18.26
CA ARG A 58 -8.76 -2.86 -17.10
C ARG A 58 -9.36 -3.57 -15.89
N ILE A 59 -10.66 -3.38 -15.66
CA ILE A 59 -11.36 -4.08 -14.58
C ILE A 59 -11.33 -5.60 -14.82
N LYS A 60 -11.58 -6.03 -16.06
CA LYS A 60 -11.49 -7.46 -16.43
C LYS A 60 -10.08 -8.02 -16.27
N SER A 61 -9.04 -7.30 -16.69
CA SER A 61 -7.66 -7.77 -16.50
C SER A 61 -7.28 -7.86 -15.02
N GLN A 62 -7.76 -6.94 -14.18
CA GLN A 62 -7.61 -7.00 -12.72
C GLN A 62 -8.34 -8.20 -12.11
N GLN A 63 -9.55 -8.50 -12.56
CA GLN A 63 -10.30 -9.66 -12.10
C GLN A 63 -9.63 -10.98 -12.50
N ASN A 64 -9.13 -11.08 -13.73
CA ASN A 64 -8.47 -12.30 -14.23
C ASN A 64 -7.17 -12.65 -13.47
N ARG A 65 -6.48 -11.64 -12.93
CA ARG A 65 -5.26 -11.83 -12.11
C ARG A 65 -5.52 -11.82 -10.60
N SER A 66 -6.79 -11.72 -10.18
CA SER A 66 -7.16 -11.78 -8.77
C SER A 66 -7.37 -13.22 -8.34
N ALA A 67 -6.80 -13.61 -7.21
CA ALA A 67 -6.98 -14.94 -6.62
C ALA A 67 -7.68 -14.85 -5.26
N TYR A 68 -8.47 -15.87 -4.92
CA TYR A 68 -9.03 -16.06 -3.58
C TYR A 68 -8.24 -17.12 -2.82
N ALA A 69 -7.66 -16.74 -1.69
CA ALA A 69 -6.94 -17.65 -0.81
C ALA A 69 -7.69 -17.85 0.51
N LYS A 70 -7.81 -19.11 0.95
CA LYS A 70 -8.47 -19.52 2.20
C LYS A 70 -7.58 -20.52 2.94
N GLY A 71 -7.65 -20.53 4.27
CA GLY A 71 -6.88 -21.44 5.13
C GLY A 71 -5.98 -20.74 6.14
N PHE A 72 -5.92 -19.40 6.12
CA PHE A 72 -5.21 -18.63 7.16
C PHE A 72 -5.92 -18.77 8.52
N LEU A 73 -5.13 -18.85 9.59
CA LEU A 73 -5.66 -18.85 10.95
C LEU A 73 -6.34 -17.50 11.25
N LEU A 74 -7.29 -17.50 12.19
CA LEU A 74 -8.04 -16.29 12.54
C LEU A 74 -7.15 -15.21 13.17
N ASP A 75 -6.08 -15.62 13.85
CA ASP A 75 -5.17 -14.72 14.58
C ASP A 75 -4.13 -14.04 13.66
N PHE A 76 -3.92 -14.57 12.44
CA PHE A 76 -2.97 -14.02 11.48
C PHE A 76 -3.31 -12.57 11.17
N GLN A 77 -2.33 -11.68 11.19
CA GLN A 77 -2.51 -10.27 10.86
C GLN A 77 -2.30 -10.03 9.35
N LEU A 78 -2.65 -8.83 8.87
CA LEU A 78 -2.46 -8.47 7.47
C LEU A 78 -0.98 -8.57 7.05
N ASN A 79 -0.05 -8.22 7.94
CA ASN A 79 1.39 -8.32 7.66
C ASN A 79 1.84 -9.78 7.46
N ASP A 80 1.31 -10.73 8.24
CA ASP A 80 1.66 -12.15 8.07
C ASP A 80 1.21 -12.68 6.71
N ILE A 81 0.04 -12.24 6.25
CA ILE A 81 -0.47 -12.60 4.92
C ILE A 81 0.38 -11.95 3.82
N ILE A 82 0.81 -10.69 3.99
CA ILE A 82 1.69 -10.02 3.03
C ILE A 82 3.03 -10.74 2.94
N ASN A 83 3.66 -11.06 4.08
CA ASN A 83 4.91 -11.82 4.12
C ASN A 83 4.76 -13.21 3.46
N PHE A 84 3.62 -13.87 3.64
CA PHE A 84 3.30 -15.10 2.93
C PHE A 84 3.16 -14.89 1.42
N THR A 85 2.64 -13.74 0.97
CA THR A 85 2.50 -13.45 -0.46
C THR A 85 3.81 -13.02 -1.13
N ASP A 86 4.77 -12.49 -0.36
CA ASP A 86 6.06 -12.01 -0.88
C ASP A 86 6.93 -13.12 -1.49
N GLN A 87 6.66 -14.39 -1.17
CA GLN A 87 7.32 -15.54 -1.82
C GLN A 87 6.85 -15.77 -3.27
N TYR A 88 5.71 -15.18 -3.64
CA TYR A 88 5.18 -15.23 -5.00
C TYR A 88 5.54 -13.94 -5.74
N ASP A 89 5.50 -13.99 -7.08
CA ASP A 89 5.73 -12.82 -7.93
C ASP A 89 4.82 -11.63 -7.59
N LEU A 90 5.16 -10.46 -8.11
CA LEU A 90 4.50 -9.15 -7.96
C LEU A 90 3.00 -9.21 -7.59
N VAL A 91 2.71 -9.11 -6.29
CA VAL A 91 1.35 -8.95 -5.76
C VAL A 91 1.01 -7.47 -5.60
N ASP A 92 0.02 -7.00 -6.36
CA ASP A 92 -0.41 -5.59 -6.32
C ASP A 92 -1.14 -5.21 -5.02
N SER A 93 -2.01 -6.08 -4.53
CA SER A 93 -2.89 -5.76 -3.40
C SER A 93 -3.39 -7.01 -2.70
N VAL A 94 -3.37 -6.98 -1.37
CA VAL A 94 -3.90 -8.04 -0.50
C VAL A 94 -5.07 -7.48 0.29
N ILE A 95 -6.22 -8.16 0.22
CA ILE A 95 -7.45 -7.78 0.94
C ILE A 95 -7.83 -8.92 1.88
N ARG A 96 -7.73 -8.67 3.19
CA ARG A 96 -8.15 -9.62 4.23
C ARG A 96 -9.62 -9.39 4.58
N HIS A 97 -10.45 -10.41 4.42
CA HIS A 97 -11.84 -10.40 4.86
C HIS A 97 -12.03 -11.29 6.11
N ILE A 98 -12.48 -10.70 7.23
CA ILE A 98 -12.75 -11.43 8.47
C ILE A 98 -14.26 -11.38 8.74
N LYS A 99 -14.90 -12.55 8.82
CA LYS A 99 -16.27 -12.63 9.36
C LYS A 99 -16.17 -12.59 10.89
N LYS A 100 -16.62 -11.50 11.52
CA LYS A 100 -16.74 -11.46 12.98
C LYS A 100 -17.70 -12.58 13.42
N LYS A 101 -17.32 -13.39 14.42
CA LYS A 101 -18.26 -14.30 15.06
C LYS A 101 -19.41 -13.46 15.64
N LYS A 102 -20.65 -13.82 15.29
CA LYS A 102 -21.85 -13.25 15.89
C LYS A 102 -21.76 -13.55 17.39
N GLN A 103 -21.66 -12.53 18.24
CA GLN A 103 -21.82 -12.72 19.68
C GLN A 103 -23.25 -13.21 19.89
N ILE A 104 -23.37 -14.44 20.38
CA ILE A 104 -24.60 -15.04 20.89
C ILE A 104 -24.59 -14.81 22.40
#